data_AF-A0A1H1CFL0-F1
#
_entry.id   AF-A0A1H1CFL0-F1
#
_cell.length_a   1.000
_cell.length_b   1.000
_cell.length_c   1.000
_cell.angle_alpha   90.00
_cell.angle_beta   90.00
_cell.angle_gamma   90.00
#
_symmetry.space_group_name_H-M   'P 1'
#
loop_
_entity.id
_entity.type
_entity.pdbx_description
1 polymer ?
#
loop_
_entity_poly.entity_id
_entity_poly.type
_entity_poly.pdbx_seq_one_letter_code
_entity_poly.pdbx_strand_id
1 'polypeptide(L)'
;MELFLFAAVVVFAGSFAFINGFHDVSNAVATAVRTRALTPSIAVVLVAFFNFAGAMISTGLALLVSEAWIGLPEGPEGLGILIAGLLSACGWGVYTWWRRMPSSSTHALVGGLVGSGAASAFLGGHNIIAGENFIGTQIVLPLLLSPVIAFAISYAVVFPLTWISRYTAPKRANENNRMLQSILAGAFALGHGLQDGQRTMAVLLLALVAAGLDTGDRMPLWVQLFAATLLAAGSLFGGWRLSHTLGYRLVRMDPLRGAVAQGVSSAMLFFGGMALHIPLSSTHTMTSSILGAGANQRFDAVRWRVANRVFLTWVLTAVATATMGAVFYLALDPLL
;
A
#
# COMPACT_ATOMS: atom_id res chain seq x y z
N MET A 1 6.73 31.80 -0.24
CA MET A 1 6.50 30.73 -1.23
C MET A 1 6.49 29.36 -0.55
N GLU A 2 7.54 29.04 0.22
CA GLU A 2 7.71 27.74 0.90
C GLU A 2 6.53 27.32 1.78
N LEU A 3 5.97 28.22 2.61
CA LEU A 3 4.81 27.87 3.44
C LEU A 3 3.58 27.48 2.62
N PHE A 4 3.39 28.10 1.45
CA PHE A 4 2.29 27.77 0.54
C PHE A 4 2.52 26.41 -0.11
N LEU A 5 3.74 26.15 -0.59
CA LEU A 5 4.13 24.85 -1.15
C LEU A 5 4.04 23.74 -0.09
N PHE A 6 4.48 24.01 1.13
CA PHE A 6 4.33 23.10 2.27
C PHE A 6 2.87 22.78 2.55
N ALA A 7 2.00 23.80 2.64
CA ALA A 7 0.57 23.59 2.82
C ALA A 7 -0.04 22.73 1.69
N ALA A 8 0.41 22.94 0.44
CA ALA A 8 0.01 22.10 -0.68
C ALA A 8 0.48 20.65 -0.52
N VAL A 9 1.73 20.41 -0.08
CA VAL A 9 2.23 19.06 0.24
C VAL A 9 1.38 18.41 1.32
N VAL A 10 1.02 19.10 2.40
CA VAL A 10 0.17 18.55 3.46
C VAL A 10 -1.20 18.11 2.90
N VAL A 11 -1.80 18.93 2.05
CA VAL A 11 -3.09 18.60 1.39
C VAL A 11 -2.96 17.40 0.47
N PHE A 12 -1.91 17.33 -0.36
CA PHE A 12 -1.70 16.19 -1.27
C PHE A 12 -1.30 14.91 -0.55
N ALA A 13 -0.48 14.99 0.50
CA ALA A 13 -0.12 13.86 1.35
C ALA A 13 -1.36 13.33 2.10
N GLY A 14 -2.20 14.23 2.59
CA GLY A 14 -3.48 13.85 3.18
C GLY A 14 -4.43 13.19 2.17
N SER A 15 -4.53 13.75 0.97
CA SER A 15 -5.31 13.18 -0.12
C SER A 15 -4.79 11.78 -0.51
N PHE A 16 -3.47 11.61 -0.55
CA PHE A 16 -2.83 10.32 -0.80
C PHE A 16 -3.19 9.30 0.29
N ALA A 17 -3.09 9.67 1.58
CA ALA A 17 -3.48 8.80 2.69
C ALA A 17 -4.96 8.40 2.62
N PHE A 18 -5.84 9.35 2.31
CA PHE A 18 -7.27 9.10 2.13
C PHE A 18 -7.54 8.15 0.95
N ILE A 19 -6.94 8.42 -0.21
CA ILE A 19 -7.08 7.59 -1.41
C ILE A 19 -6.57 6.18 -1.13
N ASN A 20 -5.44 6.02 -0.43
CA ASN A 20 -4.90 4.71 -0.09
C ASN A 20 -5.84 3.93 0.83
N GLY A 21 -6.34 4.55 1.89
CA GLY A 21 -7.29 3.90 2.80
C GLY A 21 -8.52 3.41 2.04
N PHE A 22 -9.03 4.23 1.13
CA PHE A 22 -10.15 3.90 0.26
C PHE A 22 -9.84 2.79 -0.77
N HIS A 23 -8.64 2.77 -1.36
CA HIS A 23 -8.24 1.77 -2.35
C HIS A 23 -8.02 0.40 -1.70
N ASP A 24 -7.21 0.40 -0.65
CA ASP A 24 -6.63 -0.80 -0.05
C ASP A 24 -7.51 -1.44 1.03
N VAL A 25 -8.59 -0.78 1.50
CA VAL A 25 -9.65 -1.45 2.29
C VAL A 25 -10.18 -2.69 1.56
N SER A 26 -10.12 -2.69 0.23
CA SER A 26 -10.49 -3.84 -0.60
C SER A 26 -9.64 -5.08 -0.36
N ASN A 27 -8.36 -4.92 -0.01
CA ASN A 27 -7.46 -6.03 0.25
C ASN A 27 -7.89 -6.81 1.50
N ALA A 28 -8.38 -6.12 2.53
CA ALA A 28 -8.87 -6.74 3.76
C ALA A 28 -10.33 -7.23 3.65
N VAL A 29 -11.20 -6.41 3.04
CA VAL A 29 -12.66 -6.63 3.05
C VAL A 29 -13.11 -7.66 2.00
N ALA A 30 -12.50 -7.69 0.81
CA ALA A 30 -13.04 -8.42 -0.33
C ALA A 30 -13.20 -9.92 -0.08
N THR A 31 -12.19 -10.56 0.51
CA THR A 31 -12.22 -12.00 0.78
C THR A 31 -13.11 -12.32 1.97
N ALA A 32 -13.05 -11.53 3.05
CA ALA A 32 -13.84 -11.73 4.27
C ALA A 32 -15.36 -11.58 4.02
N VAL A 33 -15.76 -10.60 3.21
CA VAL A 33 -17.15 -10.42 2.83
C VAL A 33 -17.61 -11.53 1.89
N ARG A 34 -16.78 -11.89 0.89
CA ARG A 34 -17.14 -12.95 -0.06
C ARG A 34 -17.36 -14.30 0.63
N THR A 35 -16.50 -14.67 1.57
CA THR A 35 -16.60 -15.96 2.29
C THR A 35 -17.66 -15.93 3.40
N ARG A 36 -18.30 -14.79 3.63
CA ARG A 36 -19.25 -14.53 4.72
C ARG A 36 -18.64 -14.68 6.10
N ALA A 37 -17.35 -14.34 6.23
CA ALA A 37 -16.68 -14.24 7.53
C ALA A 37 -17.10 -12.96 8.27
N LEU A 38 -17.24 -11.85 7.52
CA LEU A 38 -17.71 -10.56 8.02
C LEU A 38 -18.85 -10.02 7.14
N THR A 39 -19.77 -9.26 7.74
CA THR A 39 -20.71 -8.44 6.96
C THR A 39 -19.99 -7.20 6.43
N PRO A 40 -20.43 -6.62 5.29
CA PRO A 40 -19.76 -5.47 4.68
C PRO A 40 -19.53 -4.30 5.65
N SER A 41 -20.55 -3.93 6.43
CA SER A 41 -20.46 -2.80 7.37
C SER A 41 -19.46 -3.06 8.50
N ILE A 42 -19.48 -4.26 9.09
CA ILE A 42 -18.55 -4.64 10.16
C ILE A 42 -17.12 -4.69 9.60
N ALA A 43 -16.94 -5.24 8.40
CA ALA A 43 -15.62 -5.34 7.77
C ALA A 43 -14.99 -3.95 7.55
N VAL A 44 -15.75 -2.98 7.06
CA VAL A 44 -15.25 -1.61 6.81
C VAL A 44 -14.87 -0.91 8.13
N VAL A 45 -15.73 -0.99 9.16
CA VAL A 45 -15.44 -0.38 10.47
C VAL A 45 -14.23 -1.03 11.13
N LEU A 46 -14.13 -2.36 11.09
CA LEU A 46 -13.00 -3.12 11.61
C LEU A 46 -11.70 -2.68 10.95
N VAL A 47 -11.69 -2.60 9.62
CA VAL A 47 -10.49 -2.22 8.84
C VAL A 47 -10.11 -0.77 9.10
N ALA A 48 -11.08 0.15 9.16
CA ALA A 48 -10.80 1.55 9.48
C ALA A 48 -10.17 1.71 10.88
N PHE A 49 -10.69 1.00 11.88
CA PHE A 49 -10.14 1.00 13.24
C PHE A 49 -8.71 0.47 13.29
N PHE A 50 -8.46 -0.70 12.68
CA PHE A 50 -7.12 -1.30 12.68
C PHE A 50 -6.13 -0.52 11.80
N ASN A 51 -6.56 0.08 10.69
CA ASN A 51 -5.73 0.99 9.90
C ASN A 51 -5.31 2.22 10.74
N PHE A 52 -6.26 2.83 11.47
CA PHE A 52 -5.96 3.92 12.39
C PHE A 52 -4.95 3.49 13.46
N ALA A 53 -5.21 2.39 14.16
CA ALA A 53 -4.34 1.89 15.22
C ALA A 53 -2.94 1.55 14.69
N GLY A 54 -2.84 0.92 13.52
CA GLY A 54 -1.57 0.58 12.88
C GLY A 54 -0.78 1.83 12.53
N ALA A 55 -1.43 2.84 11.94
CA ALA A 55 -0.80 4.12 11.63
C ALA A 55 -0.33 4.82 12.92
N MET A 56 -1.10 4.77 14.00
CA MET A 56 -0.67 5.34 15.28
C MET A 56 0.57 4.62 15.87
N ILE A 57 0.69 3.30 15.72
CA ILE A 57 1.87 2.55 16.22
C ILE A 57 3.14 2.83 15.40
N SER A 58 2.99 3.38 14.19
CA SER A 58 4.06 3.49 13.20
C SER A 58 5.14 4.56 13.48
N THR A 59 4.98 5.40 14.52
CA THR A 59 5.77 6.63 14.74
C THR A 59 7.26 6.42 14.93
N GLY A 60 7.68 5.46 15.76
CA GLY A 60 9.10 5.22 16.02
C GLY A 60 9.85 4.68 14.79
N LEU A 61 9.14 4.01 13.90
CA LEU A 61 9.70 3.41 12.69
C LEU A 61 9.76 4.39 11.51
N ALA A 62 8.92 5.43 11.49
CA ALA A 62 8.87 6.39 10.40
C ALA A 62 10.16 7.22 10.27
N LEU A 63 10.82 7.54 11.39
CA LEU A 63 12.09 8.29 11.42
C LEU A 63 13.24 7.53 10.74
N LEU A 64 13.29 6.21 10.92
CA LEU A 64 14.29 5.34 10.28
C LEU A 64 14.10 5.24 8.75
N VAL A 65 12.87 5.47 8.29
CA VAL A 65 12.48 5.37 6.88
C VAL A 65 12.72 6.70 6.16
N SER A 66 12.53 7.85 6.81
CA SER A 66 12.76 9.17 6.20
C SER A 66 14.21 9.41 5.80
N GLU A 67 15.18 8.95 6.60
CA GLU A 67 16.61 9.08 6.31
C GLU A 67 17.05 8.20 5.13
N ALA A 68 16.35 7.09 4.91
CA ALA A 68 16.77 6.09 3.94
C ALA A 68 16.30 6.37 2.51
N TRP A 69 15.21 7.11 2.29
CA TRP A 69 14.52 7.04 0.99
C TRP A 69 15.02 8.01 -0.08
N ILE A 70 15.16 9.30 0.24
CA ILE A 70 15.45 10.33 -0.76
C ILE A 70 16.12 11.51 -0.06
N GLY A 71 17.31 11.91 -0.53
CA GLY A 71 17.94 13.17 -0.12
C GLY A 71 17.27 14.34 -0.83
N LEU A 72 16.11 14.77 -0.32
CA LEU A 72 15.40 15.93 -0.88
C LEU A 72 16.15 17.23 -0.55
N PRO A 73 16.35 18.12 -1.52
CA PRO A 73 16.93 19.44 -1.26
C PRO A 73 15.97 20.29 -0.43
N GLU A 74 16.53 21.19 0.38
CA GLU A 74 15.75 22.19 1.10
C GLU A 74 15.16 23.24 0.14
N GLY A 75 14.05 23.86 0.53
CA GLY A 75 13.42 24.95 -0.19
C GLY A 75 12.36 24.53 -1.22
N PRO A 76 12.02 25.44 -2.16
CA PRO A 76 10.95 25.24 -3.14
C PRO A 76 11.15 24.01 -4.03
N GLU A 77 12.40 23.68 -4.36
CA GLU A 77 12.75 22.53 -5.20
C GLU A 77 12.24 21.22 -4.57
N GLY A 78 12.61 20.95 -3.31
CA GLY A 78 12.21 19.73 -2.61
C GLY A 78 10.70 19.64 -2.41
N LEU A 79 10.05 20.76 -2.06
CA LEU A 79 8.59 20.81 -1.94
C LEU A 79 7.90 20.57 -3.29
N GLY A 80 8.43 21.12 -4.39
CA GLY A 80 7.93 20.90 -5.74
C GLY A 80 8.00 19.44 -6.18
N ILE A 81 9.12 18.75 -5.87
CA ILE A 81 9.30 17.32 -6.12
C ILE A 81 8.22 16.50 -5.39
N LEU A 82 7.98 16.81 -4.10
CA LEU A 82 6.96 16.15 -3.29
C LEU A 82 5.54 16.38 -3.83
N ILE A 83 5.19 17.62 -4.19
CA ILE A 83 3.88 17.97 -4.78
C ILE A 83 3.66 17.17 -6.07
N ALA A 84 4.61 17.24 -7.01
CA ALA A 84 4.50 16.57 -8.30
C ALA A 84 4.39 15.04 -8.15
N GLY A 85 5.20 14.45 -7.26
CA GLY A 85 5.18 13.02 -6.98
C GLY A 85 3.87 12.55 -6.33
N LEU A 86 3.37 13.28 -5.34
CA LEU A 86 2.10 13.00 -4.67
C LEU A 86 0.91 13.18 -5.60
N LEU A 87 0.89 14.24 -6.42
CA LEU A 87 -0.16 14.52 -7.39
C LEU A 87 -0.24 13.39 -8.44
N SER A 88 0.92 12.94 -8.92
CA SER A 88 1.05 11.78 -9.81
C SER A 88 0.49 10.51 -9.17
N ALA A 89 0.90 10.21 -7.94
CA ALA A 89 0.44 9.03 -7.22
C ALA A 89 -1.07 9.05 -6.94
N CYS A 90 -1.62 10.19 -6.53
CA CYS A 90 -3.05 10.39 -6.31
C CYS A 90 -3.85 10.23 -7.61
N GLY A 91 -3.41 10.91 -8.68
CA GLY A 91 -4.07 10.86 -9.99
C GLY A 91 -4.12 9.43 -10.54
N TRP A 92 -3.01 8.70 -10.46
CA TRP A 92 -2.96 7.30 -10.84
C TRP A 92 -3.85 6.41 -9.95
N GLY A 93 -3.83 6.62 -8.63
CA GLY A 93 -4.69 5.87 -7.70
C GLY A 93 -6.18 6.02 -8.00
N VAL A 94 -6.64 7.25 -8.30
CA VAL A 94 -8.03 7.51 -8.71
C VAL A 94 -8.34 6.85 -10.07
N TYR A 95 -7.41 6.92 -11.02
CA TYR A 95 -7.57 6.29 -12.33
C TYR A 95 -7.69 4.76 -12.23
N THR A 96 -6.79 4.09 -11.52
CA THR A 96 -6.82 2.63 -11.36
C THR A 96 -8.07 2.18 -10.59
N TRP A 97 -8.50 2.97 -9.61
CA TRP A 97 -9.77 2.75 -8.93
C TRP A 97 -10.97 2.81 -9.88
N TRP A 98 -11.02 3.84 -10.72
CA TRP A 98 -12.08 4.00 -11.71
C TRP A 98 -12.13 2.81 -12.69
N ARG A 99 -10.94 2.30 -13.07
CA ARG A 99 -10.78 1.11 -13.92
C ARG A 99 -10.97 -0.22 -13.19
N ARG A 100 -11.22 -0.21 -11.87
CA ARG A 100 -11.40 -1.41 -11.02
C ARG A 100 -10.18 -2.32 -10.97
N MET A 101 -8.99 -1.73 -11.10
CA MET A 101 -7.72 -2.45 -11.13
C MET A 101 -6.96 -2.20 -9.81
N PRO A 102 -6.59 -3.25 -9.06
CA PRO A 102 -5.76 -3.10 -7.86
C PRO A 102 -4.35 -2.64 -8.27
N SER A 103 -3.88 -1.55 -7.67
CA SER A 103 -2.55 -0.96 -7.93
C SER A 103 -1.85 -0.66 -6.63
N SER A 104 -0.52 -0.77 -6.64
CA SER A 104 0.31 -0.48 -5.47
C SER A 104 0.52 1.02 -5.27
N SER A 105 0.07 1.55 -4.13
CA SER A 105 0.35 2.93 -3.71
C SER A 105 1.86 3.19 -3.51
N THR A 106 2.63 2.16 -3.13
CA THR A 106 4.08 2.22 -2.98
C THR A 106 4.77 2.48 -4.31
N HIS A 107 4.43 1.71 -5.36
CA HIS A 107 4.96 1.97 -6.71
C HIS A 107 4.54 3.34 -7.24
N ALA A 108 3.30 3.74 -6.95
CA ALA A 108 2.77 5.00 -7.42
C ALA A 108 3.57 6.18 -6.83
N LEU A 109 3.78 6.18 -5.50
CA LEU A 109 4.53 7.21 -4.80
C LEU A 109 6.01 7.22 -5.20
N VAL A 110 6.69 6.07 -5.13
CA VAL A 110 8.10 6.00 -5.48
C VAL A 110 8.34 6.37 -6.94
N GLY A 111 7.53 5.82 -7.86
CA GLY A 111 7.62 6.18 -9.27
C GLY A 111 7.42 7.68 -9.48
N GLY A 112 6.41 8.26 -8.84
CA GLY A 112 6.14 9.71 -8.88
C GLY A 112 7.32 10.55 -8.40
N LEU A 113 7.91 10.21 -7.26
CA LEU A 113 9.06 10.93 -6.69
C LEU A 113 10.32 10.77 -7.53
N VAL A 114 10.63 9.56 -8.01
CA VAL A 114 11.77 9.32 -8.91
C VAL A 114 11.60 10.09 -10.21
N GLY A 115 10.38 10.14 -10.75
CA GLY A 115 10.06 10.90 -11.96
C GLY A 115 10.18 12.42 -11.78
N SER A 116 9.61 12.98 -10.72
CA SER A 116 9.71 14.42 -10.44
C SER A 116 11.16 14.82 -10.10
N GLY A 117 11.88 13.99 -9.36
CA GLY A 117 13.31 14.16 -9.09
C GLY A 117 14.20 14.15 -10.32
N ALA A 118 13.97 13.19 -11.22
CA ALA A 118 14.72 13.13 -12.48
C ALA A 118 14.45 14.37 -13.36
N ALA A 119 13.21 14.88 -13.35
CA ALA A 119 12.87 16.12 -14.05
C ALA A 119 13.55 17.35 -13.41
N SER A 120 13.61 17.43 -12.07
CA SER A 120 14.39 18.46 -11.37
C SER A 120 15.86 18.43 -11.78
N ALA A 121 16.49 17.25 -11.72
CA ALA A 121 17.88 17.08 -12.11
C ALA A 121 18.13 17.44 -13.59
N PHE A 122 17.18 17.15 -14.48
CA PHE A 122 17.28 17.52 -15.90
C PHE A 122 17.28 19.04 -16.12
N LEU A 123 16.60 19.80 -15.27
CA LEU A 123 16.59 21.27 -15.29
C LEU A 123 17.77 21.90 -14.55
N GLY A 124 18.70 21.09 -14.03
CA GLY A 124 19.87 21.55 -13.27
C GLY A 124 19.70 21.53 -11.75
N GLY A 125 18.60 20.95 -11.24
CA GLY A 125 18.37 20.72 -9.82
C GLY A 125 19.18 19.55 -9.23
N HIS A 126 18.94 19.25 -7.96
CA HIS A 126 19.64 18.20 -7.23
C HIS A 126 19.22 16.80 -7.69
N ASN A 127 20.20 15.91 -7.85
CA ASN A 127 19.91 14.50 -8.08
C ASN A 127 19.47 13.85 -6.76
N ILE A 128 18.17 13.64 -6.63
CA ILE A 128 17.59 13.05 -5.42
C ILE A 128 17.72 11.51 -5.36
N ILE A 129 18.21 10.87 -6.42
CA ILE A 129 18.39 9.41 -6.45
C ILE A 129 19.66 9.08 -5.65
N ALA A 130 19.45 8.60 -4.43
CA ALA A 130 20.53 8.21 -3.52
C ALA A 130 21.30 6.98 -4.04
N GLY A 131 22.36 7.19 -4.82
CA GLY A 131 23.33 6.14 -5.18
C GLY A 131 22.89 5.12 -6.24
N GLU A 132 23.88 4.51 -6.90
CA GLU A 132 23.69 3.68 -8.10
C GLU A 132 22.86 2.39 -7.89
N ASN A 133 22.63 1.97 -6.64
CA ASN A 133 21.96 0.68 -6.31
C ASN A 133 20.71 0.77 -5.44
N PHE A 134 20.33 1.96 -4.95
CA PHE A 134 19.25 2.10 -3.96
C PHE A 134 17.86 1.76 -4.52
N ILE A 135 17.50 2.35 -5.67
CA ILE A 135 16.21 2.07 -6.33
C ILE A 135 16.11 0.59 -6.70
N GLY A 136 17.19 -0.01 -7.22
CA GLY A 136 17.19 -1.40 -7.64
C GLY A 136 17.02 -2.39 -6.48
N THR A 137 17.81 -2.21 -5.41
CA THR A 137 17.90 -3.22 -4.34
C THR A 137 16.90 -3.01 -3.20
N GLN A 138 16.53 -1.77 -2.88
CA GLN A 138 15.66 -1.48 -1.72
C GLN A 138 14.21 -1.23 -2.13
N ILE A 139 13.95 -0.97 -3.41
CA ILE A 139 12.61 -0.71 -3.93
C ILE A 139 12.25 -1.79 -4.94
N VAL A 140 12.89 -1.82 -6.11
CA VAL A 140 12.46 -2.71 -7.21
C VAL A 140 12.52 -4.18 -6.79
N LEU A 141 13.59 -4.62 -6.13
CA LEU A 141 13.78 -6.01 -5.75
C LEU A 141 12.73 -6.52 -4.73
N PRO A 142 12.49 -5.86 -3.58
CA PRO A 142 11.41 -6.27 -2.67
C PRO A 142 10.02 -6.24 -3.33
N LEU A 143 9.77 -5.28 -4.21
CA LEU A 143 8.48 -5.14 -4.86
C LEU A 143 8.22 -6.20 -5.97
N LEU A 144 9.29 -6.76 -6.57
CA LEU A 144 9.22 -7.91 -7.48
C LEU A 144 9.20 -9.25 -6.75
N LEU A 145 10.00 -9.41 -5.69
CA LEU A 145 10.10 -10.66 -4.94
C LEU A 145 8.91 -10.90 -4.01
N SER A 146 8.35 -9.85 -3.39
CA SER A 146 7.26 -10.02 -2.43
C SER A 146 5.99 -10.66 -3.02
N PRO A 147 5.52 -10.35 -4.25
CA PRO A 147 4.46 -11.13 -4.91
C PRO A 147 4.79 -12.63 -5.00
N VAL A 148 6.01 -12.97 -5.42
CA VAL A 148 6.43 -14.36 -5.65
C VAL A 148 6.48 -15.13 -4.34
N ILE A 149 7.07 -14.53 -3.30
CA ILE A 149 7.15 -15.09 -1.95
C ILE A 149 5.74 -15.26 -1.38
N ALA A 150 4.89 -14.24 -1.48
CA ALA A 150 3.51 -14.27 -1.01
C ALA A 150 2.70 -15.40 -1.67
N PHE A 151 2.83 -15.56 -2.99
CA PHE A 151 2.22 -16.64 -3.74
C PHE A 151 2.73 -18.01 -3.26
N ALA A 152 4.05 -18.19 -3.20
CA ALA A 152 4.67 -19.47 -2.85
C ALA A 152 4.33 -19.91 -1.42
N ILE A 153 4.44 -19.01 -0.44
CA ILE A 153 4.10 -19.30 0.96
C ILE A 153 2.61 -19.61 1.08
N SER A 154 1.73 -18.81 0.45
CA SER A 154 0.29 -19.06 0.51
C SER A 154 -0.10 -20.40 -0.13
N TYR A 155 0.53 -20.76 -1.25
CA TYR A 155 0.34 -22.05 -1.89
C TYR A 155 0.79 -23.20 -0.95
N ALA A 156 1.97 -23.08 -0.36
CA ALA A 156 2.54 -24.08 0.54
C ALA A 156 1.72 -24.27 1.82
N VAL A 157 1.24 -23.19 2.44
CA VAL A 157 0.50 -23.20 3.72
C VAL A 157 -0.89 -23.83 3.59
N VAL A 158 -1.51 -23.82 2.40
CA VAL A 158 -2.81 -24.49 2.20
C VAL A 158 -2.70 -26.01 2.41
N PHE A 159 -1.59 -26.66 2.05
CA PHE A 159 -1.42 -28.11 2.19
C PHE A 159 -1.51 -28.61 3.65
N PRO A 160 -0.70 -28.11 4.61
CA PRO A 160 -0.80 -28.56 5.99
C PRO A 160 -2.15 -28.20 6.62
N LEU A 161 -2.75 -27.04 6.29
CA LEU A 161 -4.04 -26.65 6.86
C LEU A 161 -5.21 -27.49 6.37
N THR A 162 -5.20 -27.86 5.08
CA THR A 162 -6.19 -28.80 4.53
C THR A 162 -5.97 -30.21 5.09
N TRP A 163 -4.72 -30.62 5.29
CA TRP A 163 -4.37 -31.90 5.93
C TRP A 163 -4.87 -31.97 7.37
N ILE A 164 -4.67 -30.92 8.18
CA ILE A 164 -5.16 -30.83 9.56
C ILE A 164 -6.69 -30.86 9.60
N SER A 165 -7.34 -30.21 8.64
CA SER A 165 -8.81 -30.12 8.57
C SER A 165 -9.49 -31.37 8.02
N ARG A 166 -8.75 -32.40 7.57
CA ARG A 166 -9.30 -33.54 6.80
C ARG A 166 -10.34 -34.39 7.54
N TYR A 167 -10.28 -34.44 8.87
CA TYR A 167 -11.24 -35.18 9.69
C TYR A 167 -12.32 -34.28 10.31
N THR A 168 -12.32 -32.98 9.99
CA THR A 168 -13.31 -32.04 10.50
C THR A 168 -14.50 -31.98 9.55
N ALA A 169 -15.72 -32.06 10.09
CA ALA A 169 -16.93 -31.90 9.29
C ALA A 169 -16.92 -30.55 8.53
N PRO A 170 -17.29 -30.50 7.24
CA PRO A 170 -17.16 -29.31 6.40
C PRO A 170 -17.82 -28.05 6.98
N LYS A 171 -18.97 -28.20 7.65
CA LYS A 171 -19.66 -27.08 8.33
C LYS A 171 -18.76 -26.43 9.40
N ARG A 172 -18.21 -27.26 10.30
CA ARG A 172 -17.38 -26.80 11.41
C ARG A 172 -16.02 -26.28 10.93
N ALA A 173 -15.45 -26.91 9.91
CA ALA A 173 -14.23 -26.41 9.27
C ALA A 173 -14.47 -25.01 8.68
N ASN A 174 -15.58 -24.78 7.98
CA ASN A 174 -15.90 -23.46 7.42
C ASN A 174 -16.17 -22.41 8.51
N GLU A 175 -16.89 -22.75 9.58
CA GLU A 175 -17.14 -21.84 10.71
C GLU A 175 -15.84 -21.42 11.40
N ASN A 176 -14.96 -22.37 11.71
CA ASN A 176 -13.66 -22.07 12.32
C ASN A 176 -12.79 -21.18 11.42
N ASN A 177 -12.72 -21.51 10.13
CA ASN A 177 -11.91 -20.74 9.18
C ASN A 177 -12.50 -19.34 8.92
N ARG A 178 -13.83 -19.16 8.97
CA ARG A 178 -14.46 -17.83 8.92
C ARG A 178 -14.07 -17.00 10.13
N MET A 179 -14.09 -17.58 11.33
CA MET A 179 -13.67 -16.89 12.54
C MET A 179 -12.20 -16.47 12.48
N LEU A 180 -11.32 -17.39 12.05
CA LEU A 180 -9.90 -17.11 11.84
C LEU A 180 -9.71 -16.00 10.79
N GLN A 181 -10.43 -16.06 9.67
CA GLN A 181 -10.38 -15.04 8.63
C GLN A 181 -10.81 -13.67 9.16
N SER A 182 -11.82 -13.57 10.02
CA SER A 182 -12.22 -12.30 10.62
C SER A 182 -11.10 -11.66 11.45
N ILE A 183 -10.35 -12.48 12.20
CA ILE A 183 -9.19 -12.02 12.98
C ILE A 183 -8.06 -11.58 12.04
N LEU A 184 -7.74 -12.40 11.03
CA LEU A 184 -6.67 -12.11 10.09
C LEU A 184 -6.97 -10.91 9.18
N ALA A 185 -8.23 -10.60 8.91
CA ALA A 185 -8.64 -9.37 8.24
C ALA A 185 -8.24 -8.13 9.06
N GLY A 186 -8.46 -8.17 10.38
CA GLY A 186 -8.01 -7.13 11.31
C GLY A 186 -6.49 -7.05 11.41
N ALA A 187 -5.81 -8.19 11.48
CA ALA A 187 -4.34 -8.24 11.51
C ALA A 187 -3.71 -7.69 10.21
N PHE A 188 -4.30 -7.99 9.06
CA PHE A 188 -3.88 -7.43 7.77
C PHE A 188 -4.09 -5.91 7.75
N ALA A 189 -5.25 -5.42 8.19
CA ALA A 189 -5.53 -3.98 8.28
C ALA A 189 -4.54 -3.28 9.22
N LEU A 190 -4.22 -3.88 10.36
CA LEU A 190 -3.23 -3.32 11.29
C LEU A 190 -1.84 -3.21 10.64
N GLY A 191 -1.38 -4.27 9.95
CA GLY A 191 -0.11 -4.26 9.23
C GLY A 191 -0.08 -3.27 8.07
N HIS A 192 -1.20 -3.12 7.35
CA HIS A 192 -1.34 -2.12 6.30
C HIS A 192 -1.30 -0.70 6.88
N GLY A 193 -2.05 -0.43 7.94
CA GLY A 193 -2.01 0.85 8.67
C GLY A 193 -0.61 1.24 9.14
N LEU A 194 0.15 0.27 9.64
CA LEU A 194 1.54 0.47 10.05
C LEU A 194 2.43 0.94 8.88
N GLN A 195 2.36 0.27 7.74
CA GLN A 195 3.18 0.62 6.57
C GLN A 195 2.72 1.90 5.87
N ASP A 196 1.42 2.16 5.79
CA ASP A 196 0.87 3.38 5.19
C ASP A 196 1.11 4.60 6.08
N GLY A 197 1.02 4.40 7.40
CA GLY A 197 1.42 5.38 8.41
C GLY A 197 2.88 5.79 8.24
N GLN A 198 3.81 4.83 8.25
CA GLN A 198 5.24 5.06 8.02
C GLN A 198 5.49 5.92 6.77
N ARG A 199 4.90 5.54 5.64
CA ARG A 199 5.11 6.23 4.35
C ARG A 199 4.55 7.65 4.34
N THR A 200 3.31 7.83 4.80
CA THR A 200 2.67 9.15 4.79
C THR A 200 3.37 10.10 5.76
N MET A 201 3.74 9.61 6.94
CA MET A 201 4.46 10.41 7.93
C MET A 201 5.88 10.76 7.45
N ALA A 202 6.59 9.83 6.80
CA ALA A 202 7.90 10.10 6.21
C ALA A 202 7.84 11.22 5.16
N VAL A 203 6.84 11.22 4.28
CA VAL A 203 6.64 12.29 3.29
C VAL A 203 6.35 13.63 3.96
N LEU A 204 5.53 13.66 5.01
CA LEU A 204 5.22 14.88 5.76
C LEU A 204 6.43 15.41 6.55
N LEU A 205 7.28 14.53 7.08
CA LEU A 205 8.55 14.91 7.70
C LEU A 205 9.52 15.51 6.68
N LEU A 206 9.68 14.88 5.51
CA LEU A 206 10.51 15.43 4.43
C LEU A 206 10.01 16.81 3.99
N ALA A 207 8.69 17.01 3.97
CA ALA A 207 8.09 18.32 3.68
C ALA A 207 8.40 19.36 4.76
N LEU A 208 8.39 18.97 6.05
CA LEU A 208 8.75 19.85 7.17
C LEU A 208 10.21 20.30 7.06
N VAL A 209 11.12 19.35 6.83
CA VAL A 209 12.55 19.62 6.63
C VAL A 209 12.77 20.52 5.43
N ALA A 210 12.15 20.22 4.29
CA ALA A 210 12.26 21.04 3.08
C ALA A 210 11.70 22.45 3.26
N ALA A 211 10.73 22.66 4.17
CA ALA A 211 10.20 23.97 4.52
C ALA A 211 11.04 24.73 5.58
N GLY A 212 12.19 24.17 6.02
CA GLY A 212 13.03 24.75 7.06
C GLY A 212 12.38 24.74 8.46
N LEU A 213 11.37 23.91 8.68
CA LEU A 213 10.68 23.79 9.96
C LEU A 213 11.37 22.72 10.80
N ASP A 214 11.84 23.12 11.99
CA ASP A 214 12.49 22.22 12.94
C ASP A 214 11.54 21.09 13.37
N THR A 215 11.93 19.85 13.11
CA THR A 215 11.15 18.66 13.47
C THR A 215 11.50 18.12 14.85
N GLY A 216 12.56 18.61 15.51
CA GLY A 216 13.11 18.00 16.71
C GLY A 216 13.42 16.49 16.55
N ASP A 217 13.73 15.82 17.65
CA ASP A 217 14.06 14.37 17.65
C ASP A 217 12.83 13.45 17.63
N ARG A 218 11.61 14.00 17.59
CA ARG A 218 10.37 13.23 17.74
C ARG A 218 9.36 13.59 16.66
N MET A 219 8.68 12.56 16.13
CA MET A 219 7.55 12.74 15.22
C MET A 219 6.50 13.69 15.82
N PRO A 220 6.13 14.79 15.13
CA PRO A 220 5.07 15.66 15.59
C PRO A 220 3.72 14.93 15.66
N LEU A 221 3.03 15.05 16.80
CA LEU A 221 1.76 14.35 17.04
C LEU A 221 0.69 14.69 15.99
N TRP A 222 0.70 15.91 15.47
CA TRP A 222 -0.26 16.32 14.44
C TRP A 222 -0.06 15.55 13.13
N VAL A 223 1.19 15.26 12.73
CA VAL A 223 1.51 14.48 11.52
C VAL A 223 0.94 13.06 11.67
N GLN A 224 1.17 12.47 12.83
CA GLN A 224 0.68 11.14 13.18
C GLN A 224 -0.85 11.07 13.15
N LEU A 225 -1.53 11.97 13.86
CA LEU A 225 -2.99 12.02 13.93
C LEU A 225 -3.61 12.33 12.57
N PHE A 226 -3.00 13.23 11.79
CA PHE A 226 -3.48 13.59 10.47
C PHE A 226 -3.42 12.39 9.51
N ALA A 227 -2.28 11.72 9.41
CA ALA A 227 -2.12 10.54 8.55
C ALA A 227 -3.04 9.39 8.97
N ALA A 228 -3.10 9.07 10.28
CA ALA A 228 -3.96 8.01 10.80
C ALA A 228 -5.44 8.28 10.55
N THR A 229 -5.89 9.52 10.78
CA THR A 229 -7.29 9.92 10.60
C THR A 229 -7.70 9.87 9.14
N LEU A 230 -6.87 10.37 8.22
CA LEU A 230 -7.20 10.36 6.79
C LEU A 230 -7.18 8.95 6.20
N LEU A 231 -6.24 8.10 6.62
CA LEU A 231 -6.22 6.69 6.22
C LEU A 231 -7.49 5.96 6.70
N ALA A 232 -7.88 6.17 7.96
CA ALA A 232 -9.08 5.58 8.53
C ALA A 232 -10.36 6.11 7.87
N ALA A 233 -10.44 7.44 7.65
CA ALA A 233 -11.54 8.07 6.96
C ALA A 233 -11.69 7.51 5.54
N GLY A 234 -10.60 7.44 4.76
CA GLY A 234 -10.62 6.84 3.43
C GLY A 234 -11.13 5.40 3.44
N SER A 235 -10.70 4.62 4.43
CA SER A 235 -11.16 3.24 4.62
C SER A 235 -12.68 3.13 4.81
N LEU A 236 -13.28 4.09 5.55
CA LEU A 236 -14.73 4.14 5.77
C LEU A 236 -15.53 4.45 4.50
N PHE A 237 -14.97 5.22 3.55
CA PHE A 237 -15.61 5.49 2.25
C PHE A 237 -15.65 4.26 1.33
N GLY A 238 -14.85 3.22 1.62
CA GLY A 238 -14.97 1.87 1.07
C GLY A 238 -14.50 1.70 -0.37
N GLY A 239 -13.85 0.58 -0.68
CA GLY A 239 -13.26 0.31 -2.01
C GLY A 239 -14.09 -0.60 -2.91
N TRP A 240 -15.42 -0.50 -2.93
CA TRP A 240 -16.30 -1.55 -3.48
C TRP A 240 -16.02 -1.98 -4.92
N ARG A 241 -15.58 -1.04 -5.77
CA ARG A 241 -15.17 -1.33 -7.15
C ARG A 241 -14.00 -2.30 -7.22
N LEU A 242 -12.96 -2.11 -6.41
CA LEU A 242 -11.82 -3.02 -6.33
C LEU A 242 -12.14 -4.29 -5.57
N SER A 243 -12.92 -4.17 -4.49
CA SER A 243 -13.38 -5.31 -3.71
C SER A 243 -14.12 -6.33 -4.57
N HIS A 244 -14.88 -5.86 -5.58
CA HIS A 244 -15.51 -6.75 -6.54
C HIS A 244 -14.48 -7.49 -7.43
N THR A 245 -13.40 -6.85 -7.85
CA THR A 245 -12.34 -7.49 -8.65
C THR A 245 -11.58 -8.54 -7.83
N LEU A 246 -11.06 -8.18 -6.66
CA LEU A 246 -10.33 -9.09 -5.76
C LEU A 246 -11.24 -10.20 -5.24
N GLY A 247 -12.44 -9.80 -4.82
CA GLY A 247 -13.46 -10.65 -4.24
C GLY A 247 -13.95 -11.65 -5.27
N TYR A 248 -14.47 -11.24 -6.43
CA TYR A 248 -15.24 -12.13 -7.32
C TYR A 248 -14.55 -12.49 -8.65
N ARG A 249 -13.64 -11.65 -9.14
CA ARG A 249 -13.07 -11.80 -10.49
C ARG A 249 -11.71 -12.49 -10.51
N LEU A 250 -10.99 -12.57 -9.40
CA LEU A 250 -9.64 -13.13 -9.38
C LEU A 250 -9.65 -14.66 -9.19
N VAL A 251 -10.16 -15.13 -8.06
CA VAL A 251 -10.08 -16.55 -7.64
C VAL A 251 -11.38 -16.96 -6.98
N ARG A 252 -11.85 -18.21 -7.14
CA ARG A 252 -12.93 -18.75 -6.30
C ARG A 252 -12.41 -19.14 -4.91
N MET A 253 -12.75 -18.35 -3.90
CA MET A 253 -12.21 -18.49 -2.54
C MET A 253 -13.23 -19.10 -1.56
N ASP A 254 -12.76 -20.07 -0.78
CA ASP A 254 -13.39 -20.58 0.44
C ASP A 254 -12.76 -19.94 1.70
N PRO A 255 -13.37 -20.08 2.89
CA PRO A 255 -12.88 -19.45 4.12
C PRO A 255 -11.45 -19.83 4.51
N LEU A 256 -11.02 -21.09 4.31
CA LEU A 256 -9.67 -21.53 4.69
C LEU A 256 -8.63 -20.80 3.83
N ARG A 257 -8.81 -20.80 2.52
CA ARG A 257 -7.90 -20.07 1.61
C ARG A 257 -7.95 -18.56 1.82
N GLY A 258 -9.12 -18.02 2.17
CA GLY A 258 -9.27 -16.62 2.55
C GLY A 258 -8.46 -16.25 3.80
N ALA A 259 -8.51 -17.10 4.83
CA ALA A 259 -7.71 -16.97 6.04
C ALA A 259 -6.21 -17.08 5.73
N VAL A 260 -5.79 -18.06 4.92
CA VAL A 260 -4.38 -18.20 4.51
C VAL A 260 -3.88 -16.95 3.81
N ALA A 261 -4.64 -16.44 2.84
CA ALA A 261 -4.23 -15.26 2.08
C ALA A 261 -4.02 -14.03 2.98
N GLN A 262 -4.96 -13.79 3.90
CA GLN A 262 -4.85 -12.68 4.85
C GLN A 262 -3.73 -12.89 5.87
N GLY A 263 -3.54 -14.12 6.36
CA GLY A 263 -2.50 -14.44 7.34
C GLY A 263 -1.09 -14.31 6.78
N VAL A 264 -0.84 -14.89 5.60
CA VAL A 264 0.46 -14.77 4.92
C VAL A 264 0.75 -13.31 4.59
N SER A 265 -0.23 -12.61 4.01
CA SER A 265 -0.03 -11.21 3.66
C SER A 265 0.18 -10.32 4.89
N SER A 266 -0.56 -10.55 5.99
CA SER A 266 -0.40 -9.83 7.25
C SER A 266 0.99 -10.08 7.87
N ALA A 267 1.43 -11.33 7.90
CA ALA A 267 2.77 -11.69 8.39
C ALA A 267 3.88 -11.00 7.58
N MET A 268 3.74 -10.97 6.24
CA MET A 268 4.68 -10.26 5.39
C MET A 268 4.67 -8.75 5.65
N LEU A 269 3.51 -8.12 5.84
CA LEU A 269 3.43 -6.70 6.15
C LEU A 269 4.09 -6.36 7.49
N PHE A 270 3.86 -7.16 8.52
CA PHE A 270 4.53 -6.97 9.81
C PHE A 270 6.04 -7.21 9.72
N PHE A 271 6.48 -8.28 9.05
CA PHE A 271 7.91 -8.57 8.90
C PHE A 271 8.63 -7.49 8.09
N GLY A 272 8.06 -7.06 6.95
CA GLY A 272 8.62 -5.97 6.14
C GLY A 272 8.64 -4.64 6.89
N GLY A 273 7.54 -4.32 7.57
CA GLY A 273 7.35 -3.04 8.25
C GLY A 273 8.08 -2.88 9.58
N MET A 274 8.29 -3.96 10.34
CA MET A 274 8.92 -3.91 11.68
C MET A 274 10.32 -4.52 11.72
N ALA A 275 10.61 -5.56 10.94
CA ALA A 275 11.92 -6.23 10.99
C ALA A 275 12.85 -5.70 9.92
N LEU A 276 12.41 -5.69 8.66
CA LEU A 276 13.26 -5.27 7.54
C LEU A 276 13.29 -3.76 7.31
N HIS A 277 12.27 -3.03 7.77
CA HIS A 277 12.11 -1.59 7.54
C HIS A 277 12.06 -1.25 6.03
N ILE A 278 11.60 -2.21 5.22
CA ILE A 278 11.48 -2.09 3.77
C ILE A 278 10.00 -1.92 3.40
N PRO A 279 9.67 -0.98 2.51
CA PRO A 279 8.30 -0.84 2.04
C PRO A 279 7.86 -2.05 1.24
N LEU A 280 6.85 -2.75 1.75
CA LEU A 280 6.15 -3.76 0.97
C LEU A 280 4.85 -3.17 0.42
N SER A 281 4.34 -3.75 -0.66
CA SER A 281 3.02 -3.41 -1.16
C SER A 281 1.98 -4.38 -0.60
N SER A 282 1.05 -3.85 0.18
CA SER A 282 -0.14 -4.57 0.69
C SER A 282 -0.97 -5.16 -0.45
N THR A 283 -1.19 -4.39 -1.53
CA THR A 283 -1.93 -4.85 -2.71
C THR A 283 -1.25 -6.03 -3.40
N HIS A 284 0.09 -5.99 -3.54
CA HIS A 284 0.85 -7.06 -4.18
C HIS A 284 0.88 -8.33 -3.34
N THR A 285 1.19 -8.19 -2.05
CA THR A 285 1.26 -9.31 -1.12
C THR A 285 -0.12 -9.96 -0.97
N MET A 286 -1.19 -9.18 -0.84
CA MET A 286 -2.54 -9.74 -0.69
C MET A 286 -3.04 -10.39 -1.98
N THR A 287 -2.93 -9.72 -3.12
CA THR A 287 -3.39 -10.29 -4.41
C THR A 287 -2.63 -11.57 -4.75
N SER A 288 -1.32 -11.59 -4.52
CA SER A 288 -0.50 -12.77 -4.79
C SER A 288 -0.78 -13.90 -3.79
N SER A 289 -1.06 -13.56 -2.53
CA SER A 289 -1.49 -14.54 -1.52
C SER A 289 -2.85 -15.17 -1.88
N ILE A 290 -3.79 -14.38 -2.39
CA ILE A 290 -5.08 -14.89 -2.91
C ILE A 290 -4.85 -15.85 -4.09
N LEU A 291 -3.99 -15.47 -5.04
CA LEU A 291 -3.63 -16.32 -6.19
C LEU A 291 -2.96 -17.62 -5.73
N GLY A 292 -1.99 -17.55 -4.82
CA GLY A 292 -1.25 -18.69 -4.30
C GLY A 292 -2.13 -19.67 -3.54
N ALA A 293 -2.93 -19.16 -2.59
CA ALA A 293 -3.88 -19.99 -1.85
C ALA A 293 -4.93 -20.62 -2.79
N GLY A 294 -5.34 -19.87 -3.82
CA GLY A 294 -6.28 -20.27 -4.86
C GLY A 294 -5.79 -21.31 -5.86
N ALA A 295 -4.50 -21.28 -6.17
CA ALA A 295 -3.88 -22.15 -7.18
C ALA A 295 -3.87 -23.63 -6.77
N ASN A 296 -4.01 -23.92 -5.48
CA ASN A 296 -4.16 -25.28 -4.95
C ASN A 296 -5.61 -25.80 -5.08
N GLN A 297 -6.28 -25.45 -6.17
CA GLN A 297 -7.61 -25.92 -6.59
C GLN A 297 -7.53 -26.39 -8.04
N ARG A 298 -8.63 -26.94 -8.57
CA ARG A 298 -8.74 -27.23 -10.01
C ARG A 298 -8.43 -25.97 -10.83
N PHE A 299 -7.85 -26.16 -12.02
CA PHE A 299 -7.29 -25.09 -12.86
C PHE A 299 -8.27 -23.93 -13.17
N ASP A 300 -9.59 -24.21 -13.18
CA ASP A 300 -10.64 -23.21 -13.42
C ASP A 300 -10.96 -22.29 -12.22
N ALA A 301 -10.30 -22.49 -11.08
CA ALA A 301 -10.51 -21.68 -9.87
C ALA A 301 -9.88 -20.29 -9.99
N VAL A 302 -8.77 -20.16 -10.72
CA VAL A 302 -8.03 -18.91 -10.93
C VAL A 302 -8.34 -18.35 -12.32
N ARG A 303 -8.79 -17.09 -12.39
CA ARG A 303 -9.03 -16.42 -13.66
C ARG A 303 -7.75 -15.75 -14.16
N TRP A 304 -6.88 -16.52 -14.81
CA TRP A 304 -5.56 -16.06 -15.29
C TRP A 304 -5.61 -14.80 -16.18
N ARG A 305 -6.65 -14.62 -17.01
CA ARG A 305 -6.82 -13.38 -17.79
C ARG A 305 -6.91 -12.13 -16.91
N VAL A 306 -7.55 -12.23 -15.74
CA VAL A 306 -7.66 -11.13 -14.78
C VAL A 306 -6.33 -10.97 -14.04
N ALA A 307 -5.71 -12.07 -13.60
CA ALA A 307 -4.41 -12.04 -12.94
C ALA A 307 -3.33 -11.36 -13.80
N ASN A 308 -3.26 -11.70 -15.10
CA ASN A 308 -2.32 -11.08 -16.03
C ASN A 308 -2.59 -9.58 -16.20
N ARG A 309 -3.86 -9.16 -16.26
CA ARG A 309 -4.20 -7.74 -16.34
C ARG A 309 -3.79 -6.98 -15.08
N VAL A 310 -3.91 -7.61 -13.91
CA VAL A 310 -3.46 -7.04 -12.63
C VAL A 310 -1.94 -6.90 -12.62
N PHE A 311 -1.21 -7.95 -12.99
CA PHE A 311 0.25 -7.92 -13.11
C PHE A 311 0.74 -6.81 -14.07
N LEU A 312 0.11 -6.69 -15.24
CA LEU A 312 0.41 -5.61 -16.18
C LEU A 312 0.16 -4.21 -15.58
N THR A 313 -0.88 -4.06 -14.76
CA THR A 313 -1.16 -2.79 -14.08
C THR A 313 -0.06 -2.46 -13.07
N TRP A 314 0.49 -3.46 -12.38
CA TRP A 314 1.59 -3.26 -11.43
C TRP A 314 2.85 -2.74 -12.10
N VAL A 315 3.28 -3.38 -13.20
CA VAL A 315 4.43 -2.93 -13.99
C VAL A 315 4.19 -1.53 -14.56
N LEU A 316 3.00 -1.29 -15.12
CA LEU A 316 2.63 0.00 -15.70
C LEU A 316 2.57 1.11 -14.65
N THR A 317 2.23 0.79 -13.39
CA THR A 317 2.04 1.80 -12.33
C THR A 317 3.30 2.62 -12.12
N ALA A 318 4.47 1.99 -11.93
CA ALA A 318 5.71 2.71 -11.69
C ALA A 318 6.13 3.60 -12.87
N VAL A 319 5.99 3.08 -14.09
CA VAL A 319 6.35 3.82 -15.31
C VAL A 319 5.38 4.99 -15.52
N ALA A 320 4.08 4.75 -15.40
CA ALA A 320 3.08 5.79 -15.57
C ALA A 320 3.24 6.89 -14.52
N THR A 321 3.42 6.56 -13.24
CA THR A 321 3.60 7.59 -12.21
C THR A 321 4.92 8.31 -12.31
N ALA A 322 6.01 7.66 -12.76
CA ALA A 322 7.26 8.36 -13.05
C ALA A 322 7.10 9.37 -14.18
N THR A 323 6.47 8.98 -15.29
CA THR A 323 6.21 9.91 -16.40
C THR A 323 5.30 11.07 -16.00
N MET A 324 4.22 10.80 -15.27
CA MET A 324 3.32 11.84 -14.76
C MET A 324 4.02 12.76 -13.74
N GLY A 325 4.84 12.20 -12.85
CA GLY A 325 5.62 12.96 -11.87
C GLY A 325 6.60 13.91 -12.53
N ALA A 326 7.30 13.46 -13.58
CA ALA A 326 8.18 14.29 -14.38
C ALA A 326 7.41 15.43 -15.06
N VAL A 327 6.29 15.12 -15.73
CA VAL A 327 5.45 16.12 -16.41
C VAL A 327 4.90 17.15 -15.43
N PHE A 328 4.41 16.73 -14.26
CA PHE A 328 3.89 17.66 -13.25
C PHE A 328 4.97 18.53 -12.65
N TYR A 329 6.19 18.00 -12.46
CA TYR A 329 7.31 18.82 -12.00
C TYR A 329 7.69 19.89 -13.03
N LEU A 330 7.86 19.51 -14.30
CA LEU A 330 8.15 20.46 -15.38
C LEU A 330 7.07 21.55 -15.52
N ALA A 331 5.81 21.22 -15.21
CA ALA A 331 4.72 22.20 -15.21
C ALA A 331 4.73 23.12 -13.97
N LEU A 332 5.27 22.65 -12.84
CA LEU A 332 5.39 23.40 -11.59
C LEU A 332 6.65 24.27 -11.55
N ASP A 333 7.72 23.88 -12.23
CA ASP A 333 9.03 24.55 -12.23
C ASP A 333 8.98 26.08 -12.38
N PRO A 334 8.17 26.68 -13.28
CA PRO A 334 8.08 28.14 -13.40
C PRO A 334 7.54 28.86 -12.15
N LEU A 335 6.98 28.13 -11.20
CA LEU A 335 6.39 28.63 -9.95
C LEU A 335 7.26 28.34 -8.71
N LEU A 336 8.34 27.55 -8.87
CA LEU A 336 9.28 27.17 -7.81
C LEU A 336 10.43 28.19 -7.72
#